data_AF-B9TDE4-F1
#
_entry.id   AF-B9TDE4-F1
#
_cell.length_a   1.000
_cell.length_b   1.000
_cell.length_c   1.000
_cell.angle_alpha   90.00
_cell.angle_beta   90.00
_cell.angle_gamma   90.00
#
_symmetry.space_group_name_H-M   'P 1'
#
loop_
_entity.id
_entity.type
_entity.pdbx_description
1 polymer ?
#
loop_
_entity_poly.entity_id
_entity_poly.type
_entity_poly.pdbx_seq_one_letter_code
_entity_poly.pdbx_strand_id
1 'polypeptide(L)'
;MIPEPANPKIYHIVHVDKLAAIAADGFLYSDAVMAQRPANGTVIGMNNIKARRMNELTLASHPGLYVGQCVPFYFCPRSVMLYLISRRNSELAYQGGQNPIVHLVADLNAVVAWAQAEQRRWAFT
;
A
#
# COMPACT_ATOMS: atom_id res chain seq x y z
N MET A 1 8.66 3.45 27.43
CA MET A 1 7.96 4.02 26.26
C MET A 1 9.02 4.38 25.25
N ILE A 2 8.96 3.87 24.02
CA ILE A 2 9.93 4.24 22.98
C ILE A 2 9.50 5.63 22.47
N PRO A 3 10.39 6.64 22.48
CA PRO A 3 10.05 7.96 21.98
C PRO A 3 9.71 7.89 20.49
N GLU A 4 8.76 8.71 20.06
CA GLU A 4 8.43 8.83 18.64
C GLU A 4 9.67 9.29 17.86
N PRO A 5 9.99 8.65 16.72
CA PRO A 5 11.07 9.12 15.86
C PRO A 5 10.79 10.54 15.37
N ALA A 6 11.80 11.41 15.36
CA ALA A 6 11.64 12.79 14.87
C ALA A 6 11.11 12.88 13.41
N ASN A 7 11.40 11.85 12.60
CA ASN A 7 11.00 11.74 11.20
C ASN A 7 10.43 10.35 10.94
N PRO A 8 9.16 10.09 11.34
CA PRO A 8 8.56 8.79 11.21
C PRO A 8 8.46 8.41 9.73
N LYS A 9 8.90 7.20 9.38
CA LYS A 9 8.88 6.69 8.01
C LYS A 9 7.67 5.84 7.76
N ILE A 10 7.12 5.99 6.56
CA ILE A 10 6.04 5.15 6.06
C ILE A 10 6.54 4.30 4.89
N TYR A 11 6.05 3.07 4.82
CA TYR A 11 6.56 2.02 3.95
C TYR A 11 5.43 1.43 3.10
N HIS A 12 5.63 1.35 1.79
CA HIS A 12 4.77 0.61 0.87
C HIS A 12 5.61 -0.42 0.12
N ILE A 13 5.15 -1.66 0.04
CA ILE A 13 5.87 -2.72 -0.68
C ILE A 13 5.23 -2.97 -2.04
N VAL A 14 6.06 -3.14 -3.06
CA VAL A 14 5.64 -3.52 -4.41
C VAL A 14 6.60 -4.55 -4.99
N HIS A 15 6.16 -5.26 -6.01
CA HIS A 15 7.08 -6.03 -6.85
C HIS A 15 7.86 -5.07 -7.76
N VAL A 16 9.15 -5.36 -8.00
CA VAL A 16 10.08 -4.48 -8.74
C VAL A 16 9.62 -4.18 -10.17
N ASP A 17 8.89 -5.10 -10.81
CA ASP A 17 8.34 -4.92 -12.15
C ASP A 17 7.29 -3.79 -12.25
N LYS A 18 6.77 -3.30 -11.12
CA LYS A 18 5.85 -2.14 -11.09
C LYS A 18 6.58 -0.80 -11.12
N LEU A 19 7.90 -0.75 -10.88
CA LEU A 19 8.63 0.52 -10.70
C LEU A 19 8.60 1.39 -11.96
N ALA A 20 8.78 0.80 -13.14
CA ALA A 20 8.76 1.54 -14.41
C ALA A 20 7.40 2.21 -14.64
N ALA A 21 6.31 1.50 -14.33
CA ALA A 21 4.96 2.01 -14.44
C ALA A 21 4.66 3.11 -13.43
N ILE A 22 5.03 2.91 -12.16
CA ILE A 22 4.86 3.90 -11.11
C ILE A 22 5.61 5.19 -11.46
N ALA A 23 6.82 5.07 -11.99
CA ALA A 23 7.61 6.22 -12.43
C ALA A 23 6.99 6.93 -13.64
N ALA A 24 6.47 6.18 -14.63
CA ALA A 24 5.80 6.75 -15.80
C ALA A 24 4.48 7.44 -15.45
N ASP A 25 3.70 6.86 -14.54
CA ASP A 25 2.43 7.43 -14.07
C ASP A 25 2.67 8.63 -13.13
N GLY A 26 3.78 8.65 -12.39
CA GLY A 26 4.07 9.65 -11.36
C GLY A 26 3.26 9.47 -10.08
N PHE A 27 2.47 8.39 -9.96
CA PHE A 27 1.57 8.13 -8.84
C PHE A 27 1.56 6.66 -8.44
N LEU A 28 1.18 6.42 -7.18
CA LEU A 28 0.67 5.13 -6.74
C LEU A 28 -0.87 5.16 -6.83
N TYR A 29 -1.44 4.13 -7.42
CA TYR A 29 -2.89 3.99 -7.54
C TYR A 29 -3.45 3.01 -6.51
N SER A 30 -4.64 3.31 -6.00
CA SER A 30 -5.39 2.41 -5.12
C SER A 30 -5.88 1.18 -5.88
N ASP A 31 -6.26 0.12 -5.14
CA ASP A 31 -6.81 -1.09 -5.77
C ASP A 31 -8.07 -0.78 -6.60
N ALA A 32 -8.87 0.21 -6.19
CA ALA A 32 -10.04 0.67 -6.93
C ALA A 32 -9.70 1.19 -8.33
N VAL A 33 -8.63 1.99 -8.42
CA VAL A 33 -8.18 2.54 -9.71
C VAL A 33 -7.47 1.46 -10.53
N MET A 34 -6.65 0.63 -9.87
CA MET A 34 -5.94 -0.47 -10.55
C MET A 34 -6.88 -1.51 -11.15
N ALA A 35 -8.05 -1.75 -10.55
CA ALA A 35 -9.07 -2.66 -11.09
C ALA A 35 -9.65 -2.22 -12.44
N GLN A 36 -9.53 -0.94 -12.78
CA GLN A 36 -10.02 -0.36 -14.04
C GLN A 36 -8.90 -0.14 -15.06
N ARG A 37 -7.65 -0.40 -14.67
CA ARG A 37 -6.47 -0.23 -15.53
C ARG A 37 -6.02 -1.58 -16.08
N PRO A 38 -5.31 -1.60 -17.23
CA PRO A 38 -4.61 -2.79 -17.67
C PRO A 38 -3.71 -3.32 -16.56
N ALA A 39 -3.65 -4.66 -16.43
CA ALA A 39 -2.79 -5.30 -15.45
C ALA A 39 -1.34 -4.84 -15.66
N ASN A 40 -0.76 -4.28 -14.60
CA ASN A 40 0.59 -3.71 -14.65
C ASN A 40 1.44 -4.27 -13.51
N GLY A 41 2.34 -5.18 -13.87
CA GLY A 41 3.24 -5.87 -12.97
C GLY A 41 2.58 -6.85 -12.01
N THR A 42 3.40 -7.49 -11.20
CA THR A 42 3.02 -8.63 -10.37
C THR A 42 2.26 -8.20 -9.11
N VAL A 43 1.07 -8.76 -8.89
CA VAL A 43 0.29 -8.54 -7.66
C VAL A 43 0.81 -9.46 -6.55
N ILE A 44 1.32 -8.86 -5.47
CA ILE A 44 1.85 -9.59 -4.30
C ILE A 44 0.87 -9.66 -3.12
N GLY A 45 -0.27 -8.98 -3.21
CA GLY A 45 -1.30 -8.96 -2.17
C GLY A 45 -2.33 -10.08 -2.33
N MET A 46 -3.08 -10.38 -1.27
CA MET A 46 -4.14 -11.39 -1.30
C MET A 46 -5.45 -10.84 -1.87
N ASN A 47 -6.00 -11.53 -2.86
CA ASN A 47 -7.19 -11.07 -3.60
C ASN A 47 -8.44 -10.97 -2.71
N ASN A 48 -8.64 -11.89 -1.77
CA ASN A 48 -9.76 -11.86 -0.82
C ASN A 48 -9.70 -10.62 0.09
N ILE A 49 -8.52 -10.27 0.62
CA ILE A 49 -8.33 -9.05 1.42
C ILE A 49 -8.60 -7.81 0.58
N LYS A 50 -8.12 -7.76 -0.67
CA LYS A 50 -8.40 -6.64 -1.59
C LYS A 50 -9.89 -6.49 -1.85
N ALA A 51 -10.61 -7.58 -2.12
CA ALA A 51 -12.05 -7.58 -2.36
C ALA A 51 -12.83 -7.02 -1.16
N ARG A 52 -12.49 -7.44 0.06
CA ARG A 52 -13.12 -6.92 1.28
C ARG A 52 -12.84 -5.43 1.47
N ARG A 53 -11.60 -4.99 1.27
CA ARG A 53 -11.23 -3.57 1.34
C ARG A 53 -11.96 -2.72 0.31
N MET A 54 -12.25 -3.29 -0.86
CA MET A 54 -12.96 -2.62 -1.95
C MET A 54 -14.46 -2.48 -1.71
N ASN A 55 -15.09 -3.49 -1.12
CA ASN A 55 -16.56 -3.61 -1.12
C ASN A 55 -17.21 -3.59 0.26
N GLU A 56 -16.44 -3.82 1.34
CA GLU A 56 -16.98 -3.99 2.70
C GLU A 56 -16.39 -3.00 3.70
N LEU A 57 -15.07 -2.76 3.65
CA LEU A 57 -14.38 -2.00 4.69
C LEU A 57 -14.34 -0.51 4.36
N THR A 58 -15.00 0.29 5.19
CA THR A 58 -15.03 1.76 5.10
C THR A 58 -14.23 2.42 6.23
N LEU A 59 -13.86 3.68 6.03
CA LEU A 59 -13.16 4.50 7.01
C LEU A 59 -14.17 5.28 7.86
N ALA A 60 -14.18 5.05 9.17
CA ALA A 60 -15.04 5.80 10.09
C ALA A 60 -14.75 7.31 10.08
N SER A 61 -13.49 7.70 9.82
CA SER A 61 -13.06 9.10 9.69
C SER A 61 -13.55 9.78 8.40
N HIS A 62 -13.93 9.01 7.39
CA HIS A 62 -14.35 9.51 6.08
C HIS A 62 -15.55 8.70 5.56
N PRO A 63 -16.79 9.05 5.96
CA PRO A 63 -17.99 8.33 5.56
C PRO A 63 -18.09 8.13 4.04
N GLY A 64 -18.39 6.90 3.61
CA GLY A 64 -18.49 6.52 2.20
C GLY A 64 -17.15 6.27 1.49
N LEU A 65 -16.00 6.42 2.16
CA LEU A 65 -14.69 6.07 1.62
C LEU A 65 -14.31 4.64 2.01
N TYR A 66 -14.09 3.78 1.01
CA TYR A 66 -13.63 2.41 1.20
C TYR A 66 -12.10 2.34 1.32
N VAL A 67 -11.59 1.39 2.12
CA VAL A 67 -10.14 1.19 2.31
C VAL A 67 -9.45 0.89 0.97
N GLY A 68 -10.09 0.15 0.07
CA GLY A 68 -9.57 -0.18 -1.26
C GLY A 68 -9.48 1.02 -2.23
N GLN A 69 -10.09 2.15 -1.87
CA GLN A 69 -9.96 3.41 -2.59
C GLN A 69 -8.74 4.23 -2.14
N CYS A 70 -7.99 3.75 -1.14
CA CYS A 70 -6.77 4.38 -0.63
C CYS A 70 -5.51 3.56 -1.00
N VAL A 71 -4.34 4.19 -0.99
CA VAL A 71 -3.04 3.50 -1.10
C VAL A 71 -2.49 3.26 0.31
N PRO A 72 -2.28 2.00 0.73
CA PRO A 72 -1.89 1.69 2.11
C PRO A 72 -0.39 1.90 2.34
N PHE A 73 -0.03 2.49 3.47
CA PHE A 73 1.35 2.56 3.95
C PHE A 73 1.43 2.03 5.39
N TYR A 74 2.56 1.43 5.75
CA TYR A 74 2.84 0.89 7.07
C TYR A 74 3.87 1.74 7.81
N PHE A 75 3.81 1.79 9.14
CA PHE A 75 4.83 2.41 9.99
C PHE A 75 6.04 1.50 10.25
N CYS A 76 5.98 0.24 9.83
CA CYS A 76 7.07 -0.71 9.98
C CYS A 76 7.50 -1.29 8.61
N PRO A 77 8.80 -1.54 8.40
CA PRO A 77 9.29 -2.10 7.14
C PRO A 77 8.91 -3.57 6.95
N ARG A 78 8.55 -4.30 8.01
CA ARG A 78 8.17 -5.71 7.95
C ARG A 78 6.65 -5.87 8.00
N SER A 79 6.01 -5.70 6.85
CA SER A 79 4.56 -5.92 6.72
C SER A 79 4.20 -7.40 6.90
N VAL A 80 2.96 -7.68 7.32
CA VAL A 80 2.42 -9.05 7.41
C VAL A 80 2.52 -9.78 6.06
N MET A 81 2.39 -9.06 4.94
CA MET A 81 2.53 -9.64 3.61
C MET A 81 3.92 -10.25 3.38
N LEU A 82 4.99 -9.62 3.85
CA LEU A 82 6.34 -10.21 3.76
C LEU A 82 6.43 -11.52 4.54
N TYR A 83 5.84 -11.57 5.75
CA TYR A 83 5.77 -12.82 6.51
C TYR A 83 5.03 -13.90 5.73
N LEU A 84 3.85 -13.63 5.18
CA LEU A 84 3.07 -14.60 4.40
C LEU A 84 3.85 -15.12 3.18
N ILE A 85 4.58 -14.24 2.48
CA ILE A 85 5.44 -14.61 1.36
C ILE A 85 6.59 -15.52 1.82
N SER A 86 7.24 -15.21 2.95
CA SER A 86 8.32 -16.07 3.48
C SER A 86 7.84 -17.46 3.87
N ARG A 87 6.60 -17.56 4.34
CA ARG A 87 5.97 -18.82 4.74
C ARG A 87 5.36 -19.59 3.57
N ARG A 88 5.44 -19.08 2.34
CA ARG A 88 4.76 -19.65 1.16
C ARG A 88 3.30 -19.98 1.46
N ASN A 89 2.60 -19.03 2.07
CA ASN A 89 1.21 -19.23 2.46
C ASN A 89 0.37 -19.68 1.25
N SER A 90 -0.42 -20.74 1.40
CA SER A 90 -1.19 -21.37 0.33
C SER A 90 -2.33 -20.50 -0.22
N GLU A 91 -2.81 -19.51 0.55
CA GLU A 91 -3.81 -18.56 0.11
C GLU A 91 -3.22 -17.43 -0.76
N LEU A 92 -1.88 -17.36 -0.85
CA LEU A 92 -1.19 -16.37 -1.66
C LEU A 92 -0.94 -16.89 -3.08
N ALA A 93 -1.51 -16.22 -4.08
CA ALA A 93 -1.25 -16.57 -5.48
C ALA A 93 0.22 -16.33 -5.87
N TYR A 94 0.85 -15.30 -5.30
CA TYR A 94 2.24 -14.97 -5.55
C TYR A 94 3.21 -15.90 -4.79
N GLN A 95 4.13 -16.53 -5.51
CA GLN A 95 5.09 -17.51 -4.97
C GLN A 95 6.57 -17.16 -5.26
N GLY A 96 6.84 -15.95 -5.76
CA GLY A 96 8.17 -15.52 -6.21
C GLY A 96 9.18 -15.16 -5.11
N GLY A 97 8.83 -15.35 -3.82
CA GLY A 97 9.68 -15.01 -2.69
C GLY A 97 9.81 -13.50 -2.44
N GLN A 98 10.72 -13.09 -1.56
CA GLN A 98 10.86 -11.67 -1.18
C GLN A 98 11.91 -10.90 -2.01
N ASN A 99 12.83 -11.59 -2.68
CA ASN A 99 13.93 -10.96 -3.41
C ASN A 99 13.49 -9.86 -4.40
N PRO A 100 12.39 -10.00 -5.17
CA PRO A 100 11.96 -8.96 -6.10
C PRO A 100 11.02 -7.92 -5.48
N ILE A 101 10.85 -7.93 -4.14
CA ILE A 101 9.99 -6.98 -3.43
C ILE A 101 10.82 -5.80 -2.96
N VAL A 102 10.37 -4.60 -3.28
CA VAL A 102 11.03 -3.35 -2.92
C VAL A 102 10.15 -2.51 -2.01
N HIS A 103 10.79 -1.73 -1.12
CA HIS A 103 10.13 -0.74 -0.29
C HIS A 103 10.18 0.63 -0.94
N LEU A 104 9.01 1.22 -1.13
CA LEU A 104 8.86 2.65 -1.34
C LEU A 104 8.74 3.28 0.05
N VAL A 105 9.66 4.18 0.36
CA VAL A 105 9.77 4.79 1.70
C VAL A 105 9.57 6.29 1.57
N ALA A 106 8.69 6.83 2.40
CA ALA A 106 8.47 8.27 2.48
C ALA A 106 8.54 8.75 3.93
N ASP A 107 8.75 10.04 4.09
CA ASP A 107 8.65 10.73 5.37
C ASP A 107 7.19 11.08 5.68
N LEU A 108 6.68 10.66 6.84
CA LEU A 108 5.28 10.89 7.21
C LEU A 108 4.96 12.39 7.23
N ASN A 109 5.81 13.19 7.88
CA ASN A 109 5.56 14.61 8.10
C ASN A 109 5.52 15.35 6.76
N ALA A 110 6.47 15.04 5.87
CA ALA A 110 6.48 15.60 4.52
C ALA A 110 5.23 15.21 3.71
N VAL A 111 4.82 13.93 3.78
CA VAL A 111 3.62 13.44 3.07
C VAL A 111 2.35 14.09 3.59
N VAL A 112 2.21 14.24 4.91
CA VAL A 112 1.04 14.90 5.53
C VAL A 112 1.00 16.38 5.16
N ALA A 113 2.13 17.09 5.22
CA ALA A 113 2.21 18.50 4.82
C ALA A 113 1.82 18.70 3.34
N TRP A 114 2.34 17.85 2.45
CA TRP A 114 1.95 17.85 1.03
C TRP A 114 0.46 17.55 0.85
N ALA A 115 -0.07 16.51 1.52
CA ALA A 115 -1.46 16.14 1.40
C ALA A 115 -2.40 17.26 1.87
N GLN A 116 -2.03 17.98 2.93
CA GLN A 116 -2.79 19.15 3.41
C GLN A 116 -2.76 20.30 2.39
N ALA A 117 -1.59 20.62 1.84
CA ALA A 117 -1.44 21.66 0.82
C ALA A 117 -2.26 21.36 -0.45
N GLU A 118 -2.28 20.09 -0.88
CA GLU A 118 -2.99 19.62 -2.07
C GLU A 118 -4.45 19.17 -1.79
N GLN A 119 -4.96 19.42 -0.58
CA GLN A 119 -6.31 19.02 -0.13
C GLN A 119 -6.62 17.52 -0.37
N ARG A 120 -5.62 16.66 -0.21
CA ARG A 120 -5.75 15.20 -0.32
C ARG A 120 -6.22 14.59 0.99
N ARG A 121 -7.15 13.64 0.88
CA ARG A 121 -7.66 12.86 2.02
C ARG A 121 -6.64 11.78 2.42
N TRP A 122 -6.47 11.60 3.73
CA TRP A 122 -5.65 10.54 4.31
C TRP A 122 -6.23 10.14 5.67
N ALA A 123 -5.93 8.92 6.13
CA ALA A 123 -6.43 8.41 7.40
C ALA A 123 -5.48 7.34 7.99
N PHE A 124 -5.54 7.17 9.31
CA PHE A 124 -5.05 5.98 9.99
C PHE A 124 -6.14 4.91 10.05
N THR A 125 -5.75 3.64 9.95
CA THR A 125 -6.64 2.47 9.88
C THR A 125 -6.19 1.38 10.83
#